data_AF-F2K7P5-F1
#
_entry.id   AF-F2K7P5-F1
#
_cell.length_a   1.000
_cell.length_b   1.000
_cell.length_c   1.000
_cell.angle_alpha   90.00
_cell.angle_beta   90.00
_cell.angle_gamma   90.00
#
_symmetry.space_group_name_H-M   'P 1'
#
loop_
_entity.id
_entity.type
_entity.pdbx_description
1 polymer ?
#
loop_
_entity_poly.entity_id
_entity_poly.type
_entity_poly.pdbx_seq_one_letter_code
_entity_poly.pdbx_strand_id
1 'polypeptide(L)'
;MSDSIDPQLLDYYQRELTWLRHAGSLFAERYPKVARRLELSPGECPDPHVERLLEGFALLAARLQRRLDDDYAEFSDALLEQLYPLAMRPLPSCAIVQFEPDPSKGNLNEGYPLPRDTPLFVTTDTGQSIHFRTTAAVHLWPVEISEALLLGSDEAQALTGVVRARSALRLELRCLGESQWSTLGIDSLRVHLAASPIINAGLYDLLGAHAIEVLAGAPGSVPESLTGLPQIVGFASDQVLLPDEDGVHPGMRLLAEYFAFPDKFGFFDLPLAGATSDGPSLYLYIVFDRPPTSRLPLQASDIALGCTPVINLFPRTSEPLRPDGTRSEYRLVADSHRENSVEIHSIRGMRAMSSQGVRKVPAYYGSQHGSDQTCYWHARRVSGMSPNRLGTDLMVSLVDTQFDPLADTRDYSLTAELLCTNRHLAQSLPAGTPLGFERPGPVAWARLRNPPSPQSLPRLDGESRWRLVSQLTLNHLSLVEGPQALDALREILQLHNLRDEASAHRQIEGVSGLGCDRVIAHVGEDAWRGWRNGLEVRLQLDPQYFVGSSAVLFSGVLAQFFSLYATANRFVRTVLVQSDKEVKTWQPQAGKPLVL
;
A
#
# COMPACT_ATOMS: atom_id res chain seq x y z
N MET A 1 24.48 5.67 27.93
CA MET A 1 24.31 4.76 29.07
C MET A 1 23.17 5.27 29.96
N SER A 2 21.98 4.77 29.68
CA SER A 2 20.84 4.64 30.58
C SER A 2 19.87 3.74 29.84
N ASP A 3 20.29 2.48 29.64
CA ASP A 3 19.38 1.43 29.19
C ASP A 3 18.40 1.24 30.35
N SER A 4 17.16 1.69 30.17
CA SER A 4 16.09 1.31 31.09
C SER A 4 16.10 -0.21 31.19
N ILE A 5 16.13 -0.74 32.41
CA ILE A 5 16.00 -2.18 32.66
C ILE A 5 14.65 -2.59 32.06
N ASP A 6 14.73 -3.23 30.91
CA ASP A 6 13.59 -3.75 30.16
C ASP A 6 12.90 -4.84 30.98
N PRO A 7 11.55 -4.83 31.11
CA PRO A 7 10.79 -5.88 31.77
C PRO A 7 11.15 -7.30 31.32
N GLN A 8 11.55 -7.48 30.05
CA GLN A 8 11.98 -8.78 29.52
C GLN A 8 13.33 -9.23 30.09
N LEU A 9 14.28 -8.31 30.29
CA LEU A 9 15.61 -8.65 30.83
C LEU A 9 15.52 -9.18 32.27
N LEU A 10 14.52 -8.73 33.03
CA LEU A 10 14.26 -9.22 34.38
C LEU A 10 13.88 -10.71 34.39
N ASP A 11 13.09 -11.17 33.42
CA ASP A 11 12.71 -12.59 33.30
C ASP A 11 13.93 -13.46 32.97
N TYR A 12 14.74 -13.05 31.98
CA TYR A 12 16.00 -13.72 31.69
C TYR A 12 16.94 -13.75 32.90
N TYR A 13 17.06 -12.63 33.61
CA TYR A 13 17.89 -12.54 34.82
C TYR A 13 17.40 -13.51 35.91
N GLN A 14 16.10 -13.52 36.19
CA GLN A 14 15.51 -14.42 37.20
C GLN A 14 15.69 -15.89 36.81
N ARG A 15 15.54 -16.22 35.52
CA ARG A 15 15.77 -17.56 34.99
C ARG A 15 17.22 -18.00 35.18
N GLU A 16 18.18 -17.17 34.78
CA GLU A 16 19.62 -17.46 34.91
C GLU A 16 20.05 -17.54 36.39
N LEU A 17 19.55 -16.65 37.25
CA LEU A 17 19.84 -16.68 38.68
C LEU A 17 19.27 -17.93 39.34
N THR A 18 18.05 -18.34 38.98
CA THR A 18 17.43 -19.57 39.47
C THR A 18 18.20 -20.80 39.00
N TRP A 19 18.62 -20.82 37.73
CA TRP A 19 19.44 -21.90 37.18
C TRP A 19 20.79 -21.99 37.90
N LEU A 20 21.49 -20.87 38.12
CA LEU A 20 22.76 -20.83 38.84
C LEU A 20 22.63 -21.34 40.27
N ARG A 21 21.57 -20.96 40.98
CA ARG A 21 21.28 -21.46 42.34
C ARG A 21 21.04 -22.97 42.35
N HIS A 22 20.26 -23.48 41.40
CA HIS A 22 20.01 -24.91 41.26
C HIS A 22 21.30 -25.68 40.90
N ALA A 23 22.08 -25.19 39.95
CA ALA A 23 23.37 -25.76 39.57
C ALA A 23 24.37 -25.73 40.73
N GLY A 24 24.38 -24.65 41.51
CA GLY A 24 25.18 -24.51 42.73
C GLY A 24 24.81 -25.55 43.79
N SER A 25 23.51 -25.81 44.00
CA SER A 25 23.03 -26.86 44.91
C SER A 25 23.49 -28.25 44.46
N LEU A 26 23.31 -28.59 43.18
CA LEU A 26 23.78 -29.87 42.63
C LEU A 26 25.31 -30.03 42.73
N PHE A 27 26.06 -28.95 42.53
CA PHE A 27 27.51 -28.94 42.73
C PHE A 27 27.88 -29.17 44.19
N ALA A 28 27.15 -28.56 45.13
CA ALA A 28 27.37 -28.71 46.56
C ALA A 28 27.10 -30.14 47.07
N GLU A 29 26.08 -30.81 46.54
CA GLU A 29 25.83 -32.24 46.80
C GLU A 29 26.97 -33.12 46.31
N ARG A 30 27.50 -32.84 45.12
CA ARG A 30 28.54 -33.66 44.48
C ARG A 30 29.94 -33.40 45.03
N TYR A 31 30.23 -32.18 45.47
CA TYR A 31 31.54 -31.75 46.00
C TYR A 31 31.45 -30.99 47.33
N PRO A 32 31.04 -31.64 48.44
CA PRO A 32 30.73 -30.96 49.69
C PRO A 32 31.91 -30.21 50.32
N LYS A 33 33.14 -30.72 50.14
CA LYS A 33 34.36 -30.08 50.67
C LYS A 33 34.69 -28.76 49.99
N VAL A 34 34.38 -28.63 48.69
CA VAL A 34 34.64 -27.42 47.91
C VAL A 34 33.52 -26.41 48.14
N ALA A 35 32.26 -26.88 48.13
CA ALA A 35 31.10 -26.01 48.39
C ALA A 35 31.12 -25.38 49.79
N ARG A 36 31.61 -26.08 50.82
CA ARG A 36 31.81 -25.47 52.16
C ARG A 36 32.84 -24.35 52.18
N ARG A 37 33.83 -24.35 51.29
CA ARG A 37 34.83 -23.26 51.20
C ARG A 37 34.30 -22.04 50.47
N LEU A 38 33.27 -22.23 49.65
CA LEU A 38 32.61 -21.21 48.84
C LEU A 38 31.25 -20.81 49.41
N GLU A 39 30.88 -21.35 50.58
CA GLU A 39 29.59 -21.15 51.26
C GLU A 39 28.36 -21.34 50.35
N LEU A 40 28.44 -22.25 49.38
CA LEU A 40 27.34 -22.54 48.46
C LEU A 40 26.27 -23.37 49.17
N SER A 41 25.09 -22.78 49.39
CA SER A 41 23.92 -23.39 50.02
C SER A 41 22.78 -23.58 49.00
N PRO A 42 21.77 -24.43 49.29
CA PRO A 42 20.55 -24.49 48.50
C PRO A 42 19.73 -23.22 48.76
N GLY A 43 20.00 -22.14 48.01
CA GLY A 43 19.33 -20.85 48.17
C GLY A 43 20.25 -19.65 47.94
N GLU A 44 20.01 -18.56 48.67
CA GLU A 44 20.89 -17.39 48.70
C GLU A 44 22.19 -17.73 49.42
N CYS A 45 23.32 -17.35 48.82
CA CYS A 45 24.62 -17.52 49.42
C CYS A 45 24.73 -16.56 50.63
N PRO A 46 25.14 -17.05 51.82
CA PRO A 46 25.29 -16.20 53.00
C PRO A 46 26.46 -15.21 52.87
N ASP A 47 27.42 -15.45 51.96
CA ASP A 47 28.47 -14.49 51.62
C ASP A 47 27.94 -13.44 50.61
N PRO A 48 27.82 -12.16 51.02
CA PRO A 48 27.29 -11.11 50.15
C PRO A 48 28.16 -10.82 48.91
N HIS A 49 29.46 -11.12 48.95
CA HIS A 49 30.35 -10.91 47.81
C HIS A 49 30.20 -12.02 46.76
N VAL A 50 30.01 -13.26 47.20
CA VAL A 50 29.74 -14.39 46.30
C VAL A 50 28.34 -14.25 45.70
N GLU A 51 27.34 -13.88 46.50
CA GLU A 51 25.98 -13.64 45.98
C GLU A 51 25.99 -12.53 44.91
N ARG A 52 26.63 -11.38 45.18
CA ARG A 52 26.77 -10.31 44.17
C ARG A 52 27.51 -10.74 42.91
N LEU A 53 28.46 -11.66 43.02
CA LEU A 53 29.16 -12.22 41.87
C LEU A 53 28.24 -13.12 41.04
N LEU A 54 27.42 -13.94 41.70
CA LEU A 54 26.41 -14.78 41.04
C LEU A 54 25.32 -13.93 40.38
N GLU A 55 24.84 -12.89 41.05
CA GLU A 55 23.92 -11.89 40.48
C GLU A 55 24.56 -11.19 39.27
N GLY A 56 25.81 -10.74 39.39
CA GLY A 56 26.53 -10.12 38.28
C GLY A 56 26.73 -11.06 37.08
N PHE A 57 27.05 -12.32 37.33
CA PHE A 57 27.19 -13.34 36.30
C PHE A 57 25.84 -13.68 35.65
N ALA A 58 24.78 -13.83 36.45
CA ALA A 58 23.42 -14.04 35.96
C ALA A 58 22.97 -12.89 35.05
N LEU A 59 23.29 -11.65 35.40
CA LEU A 59 22.98 -10.48 34.58
C LEU A 59 23.74 -10.49 33.24
N LEU A 60 25.02 -10.87 33.25
CA LEU A 60 25.80 -11.00 32.01
C LEU A 60 25.29 -12.15 31.12
N ALA A 61 24.99 -13.30 31.72
CA ALA A 61 24.43 -14.46 31.03
C ALA A 61 23.03 -14.14 30.46
N ALA A 62 22.18 -13.45 31.23
CA ALA A 62 20.86 -13.01 30.78
C ALA A 62 20.95 -12.06 29.59
N ARG A 63 21.90 -11.12 29.59
CA ARG A 63 22.16 -10.24 28.43
C ARG A 63 22.62 -11.03 27.21
N LEU A 64 23.47 -12.04 27.40
CA LEU A 64 23.94 -12.89 26.31
C LEU A 64 22.80 -13.75 25.74
N GLN A 65 22.01 -14.39 26.59
CA GLN A 65 20.90 -15.23 26.16
C GLN A 65 19.82 -14.42 25.44
N ARG A 66 19.45 -13.28 26.00
CA ARG A 66 18.56 -12.35 25.33
C ARG A 66 19.10 -11.96 23.95
N ARG A 67 20.39 -11.63 23.84
CA ARG A 67 21.01 -11.28 22.56
C ARG A 67 20.99 -12.43 21.56
N LEU A 68 21.25 -13.66 22.01
CA LEU A 68 21.16 -14.85 21.15
C LEU A 68 19.73 -15.12 20.66
N ASP A 69 18.73 -14.90 21.52
CA ASP A 69 17.31 -15.03 21.16
C ASP A 69 16.86 -13.90 20.22
N ASP A 70 17.44 -12.71 20.33
CA ASP A 70 17.25 -11.57 19.43
C ASP A 70 17.90 -11.83 18.05
N ASP A 71 19.10 -12.45 17.97
CA ASP A 71 19.82 -12.71 16.71
C ASP A 71 19.01 -13.59 15.72
N TYR A 72 18.13 -14.49 16.21
CA TYR A 72 17.19 -15.24 15.34
C TYR A 72 16.14 -14.34 14.65
N ALA A 73 15.82 -13.17 15.22
CA ALA A 73 14.93 -12.20 14.58
C ALA A 73 15.64 -11.54 13.40
N GLU A 74 16.93 -11.18 13.55
CA GLU A 74 17.68 -10.51 12.49
C GLU A 74 17.76 -11.33 11.20
N PHE A 75 17.94 -12.65 11.32
CA PHE A 75 17.89 -13.55 10.16
C PHE A 75 16.52 -13.58 9.48
N SER A 76 15.46 -13.68 10.29
CA SER A 76 14.09 -13.72 9.79
C SER A 76 13.71 -12.40 9.09
N ASP A 77 14.08 -11.28 9.69
CA ASP A 77 13.86 -9.93 9.16
C ASP A 77 14.60 -9.70 7.84
N ALA A 78 15.85 -10.17 7.73
CA ALA A 78 16.62 -10.09 6.49
C ALA A 78 15.95 -10.88 5.36
N LEU A 79 15.44 -12.09 5.65
CA LEU A 79 14.66 -12.88 4.68
C LEU A 79 13.33 -12.21 4.32
N LEU A 80 12.62 -11.65 5.29
CA LEU A 80 11.38 -10.89 5.03
C LEU A 80 11.62 -9.66 4.16
N GLU A 81 12.69 -8.91 4.38
CA GLU A 81 13.02 -7.73 3.57
C GLU A 81 13.22 -8.12 2.10
N GLN A 82 13.66 -9.34 1.82
CA GLN A 82 13.80 -9.87 0.46
C GLN A 82 12.48 -10.44 -0.10
N LEU A 83 11.75 -11.23 0.69
CA LEU A 83 10.56 -11.95 0.23
C LEU A 83 9.29 -11.10 0.24
N TYR A 84 9.16 -10.22 1.23
CA TYR A 84 8.00 -9.36 1.43
C TYR A 84 8.39 -8.00 2.07
N PRO A 85 9.17 -7.15 1.36
CA PRO A 85 9.66 -5.87 1.87
C PRO A 85 8.54 -4.92 2.34
N LEU A 86 7.32 -5.06 1.82
CA LEU A 86 6.19 -4.22 2.20
C LEU A 86 5.85 -4.33 3.70
N ALA A 87 6.09 -5.48 4.34
CA ALA A 87 5.87 -5.64 5.78
C ALA A 87 6.96 -5.02 6.66
N MET A 88 8.16 -4.84 6.12
CA MET A 88 9.35 -4.39 6.84
C MET A 88 9.66 -2.90 6.63
N ARG A 89 8.88 -2.23 5.77
CA ARG A 89 9.05 -0.81 5.44
C ARG A 89 7.88 0.03 5.99
N PRO A 90 8.12 1.29 6.36
CA PRO A 90 7.03 2.19 6.73
C PRO A 90 6.11 2.40 5.52
N LEU A 91 4.81 2.11 5.66
CA LEU A 91 3.84 2.42 4.61
C LEU A 91 3.63 3.92 4.55
N PRO A 92 3.99 4.60 3.45
CA PRO A 92 3.90 6.05 3.37
C PRO A 92 2.47 6.58 3.52
N SER A 93 2.34 7.80 4.03
CA SER A 93 1.07 8.52 4.02
C SER A 93 0.58 8.72 2.59
N CYS A 94 -0.71 8.50 2.37
CA CYS A 94 -1.37 8.64 1.06
C CYS A 94 -2.57 9.59 1.19
N ALA A 95 -2.89 10.31 0.13
CA ALA A 95 -4.05 11.20 0.07
C ALA A 95 -4.58 11.29 -1.37
N ILE A 96 -5.70 11.96 -1.56
CA ILE A 96 -6.22 12.40 -2.85
C ILE A 96 -5.94 13.90 -2.97
N VAL A 97 -5.28 14.30 -4.06
CA VAL A 97 -5.16 15.71 -4.43
C VAL A 97 -6.20 16.03 -5.50
N GLN A 98 -6.75 17.24 -5.47
CA GLN A 98 -7.52 17.82 -6.57
C GLN A 98 -6.71 18.96 -7.21
N PHE A 99 -6.71 18.99 -8.54
CA PHE A 99 -6.23 20.09 -9.35
C PHE A 99 -7.42 20.81 -9.97
N GLU A 100 -7.44 22.13 -9.87
CA GLU A 100 -8.43 22.96 -10.58
C GLU A 100 -7.79 23.54 -11.85
N PRO A 101 -8.39 23.35 -13.02
CA PRO A 101 -7.93 23.97 -14.27
C PRO A 101 -8.13 25.50 -14.24
N ASP A 102 -7.26 26.23 -14.92
CA ASP A 102 -7.40 27.67 -15.14
C ASP A 102 -7.65 27.97 -16.63
N PRO A 103 -8.90 28.20 -17.06
CA PRO A 103 -9.22 28.48 -18.47
C PRO A 103 -8.64 29.81 -18.96
N SER A 104 -8.19 30.71 -18.08
CA SER A 104 -7.56 31.98 -18.48
C SER A 104 -6.09 31.83 -18.90
N LYS A 105 -5.45 30.70 -18.56
CA LYS A 105 -3.99 30.49 -18.72
C LYS A 105 -3.61 29.60 -19.92
N GLY A 106 -4.56 29.20 -20.76
CA GLY A 106 -4.27 28.41 -21.96
C GLY A 106 -5.50 27.77 -22.58
N ASN A 107 -5.31 27.13 -23.74
CA ASN A 107 -6.35 26.34 -24.37
C ASN A 107 -6.48 24.97 -23.68
N LEU A 108 -7.68 24.66 -23.17
CA LEU A 108 -8.01 23.43 -22.47
C LEU A 108 -8.96 22.52 -23.29
N ASN A 109 -9.24 22.86 -24.55
CA ASN A 109 -10.20 22.13 -25.38
C ASN A 109 -9.79 20.67 -25.68
N GLU A 110 -8.49 20.37 -25.68
CA GLU A 110 -7.96 19.01 -25.81
C GLU A 110 -7.60 18.38 -24.44
N GLY A 111 -7.86 19.10 -23.35
CA GLY A 111 -7.48 18.71 -22.00
C GLY A 111 -5.99 18.93 -21.71
N TYR A 112 -5.65 19.11 -20.44
CA TYR A 112 -4.26 19.29 -19.99
C TYR A 112 -3.76 18.06 -19.22
N PRO A 113 -2.78 17.31 -19.75
CA PRO A 113 -2.25 16.12 -19.09
C PRO A 113 -1.20 16.49 -18.01
N LEU A 114 -1.50 16.11 -16.78
CA LEU A 114 -0.56 16.02 -15.67
C LEU A 114 -0.05 14.57 -15.55
N PRO A 115 1.25 14.32 -15.70
CA PRO A 115 1.80 12.98 -15.66
C PRO A 115 1.80 12.43 -14.23
N ARG A 116 1.92 11.11 -14.17
CA ARG A 116 2.32 10.40 -12.96
C ARG A 116 3.67 10.93 -12.45
N ASP A 117 3.92 10.77 -11.15
CA ASP A 117 5.13 11.20 -10.45
C ASP A 117 5.35 12.72 -10.46
N THR A 118 4.29 13.52 -10.68
CA THR A 118 4.36 14.98 -10.53
C THR A 118 4.65 15.33 -9.07
N PRO A 119 5.77 16.03 -8.77
CA PRO A 119 6.15 16.37 -7.40
C PRO A 119 5.26 17.49 -6.85
N LEU A 120 4.82 17.32 -5.62
CA LEU A 120 3.99 18.25 -4.86
C LEU A 120 4.66 18.53 -3.52
N PHE A 121 4.49 19.72 -2.96
CA PHE A 121 5.04 20.05 -1.65
C PHE A 121 4.19 21.07 -0.89
N VAL A 122 4.37 21.09 0.43
CA VAL A 122 3.88 22.15 1.31
C VAL A 122 4.93 22.45 2.36
N THR A 123 5.07 23.72 2.72
CA THR A 123 5.89 24.15 3.85
C THR A 123 4.96 24.55 4.98
N THR A 124 5.07 23.90 6.14
CA THR A 124 4.28 24.22 7.33
C THR A 124 4.70 25.56 7.94
N ASP A 125 3.86 26.12 8.80
CA ASP A 125 4.18 27.34 9.56
C ASP A 125 5.41 27.17 10.47
N THR A 126 5.72 25.92 10.85
CA THR A 126 6.91 25.54 11.62
C THR A 126 8.16 25.36 10.75
N GLY A 127 8.08 25.62 9.44
CA GLY A 127 9.19 25.56 8.50
C GLY A 127 9.54 24.16 7.96
N GLN A 128 8.71 23.15 8.24
CA GLN A 128 8.93 21.78 7.75
C GLN A 128 8.39 21.63 6.33
N SER A 129 9.19 21.07 5.42
CA SER A 129 8.75 20.76 4.05
C SER A 129 8.23 19.32 3.97
N ILE A 130 6.96 19.16 3.59
CA ILE A 130 6.33 17.87 3.34
C ILE A 130 6.18 17.70 1.83
N HIS A 131 6.57 16.54 1.31
CA HIS A 131 6.61 16.26 -0.13
C HIS A 131 5.69 15.11 -0.49
N PHE A 132 4.99 15.22 -1.62
CA PHE A 132 4.20 14.16 -2.21
C PHE A 132 4.56 14.00 -3.68
N ARG A 133 4.12 12.90 -4.27
CA ARG A 133 4.10 12.72 -5.73
C ARG A 133 2.79 12.10 -6.18
N THR A 134 2.30 12.46 -7.36
CA THR A 134 1.13 11.82 -7.97
C THR A 134 1.46 10.38 -8.34
N THR A 135 0.49 9.47 -8.20
CA THR A 135 0.67 8.04 -8.50
C THR A 135 -0.06 7.57 -9.76
N ALA A 136 -0.92 8.43 -10.31
CA ALA A 136 -1.52 8.26 -11.62
C ALA A 136 -1.53 9.60 -12.38
N ALA A 137 -1.52 9.52 -13.71
CA ALA A 137 -1.73 10.69 -14.55
C ALA A 137 -3.19 11.18 -14.44
N VAL A 138 -3.39 12.49 -14.59
CA VAL A 138 -4.71 13.13 -14.59
C VAL A 138 -4.82 14.07 -15.78
N HIS A 139 -5.97 14.06 -16.44
CA HIS A 139 -6.30 14.99 -17.52
C HIS A 139 -7.26 16.04 -16.98
N LEU A 140 -6.89 17.32 -17.08
CA LEU A 140 -7.71 18.42 -16.63
C LEU A 140 -8.52 18.98 -17.79
N TRP A 141 -9.83 19.05 -17.60
CA TRP A 141 -10.78 19.59 -18.56
C TRP A 141 -11.41 20.87 -18.00
N PRO A 142 -11.77 21.86 -18.83
CA PRO A 142 -12.40 23.09 -18.38
C PRO A 142 -13.89 22.83 -18.10
N VAL A 143 -14.18 21.87 -17.22
CA VAL A 143 -15.53 21.38 -16.90
C VAL A 143 -15.62 21.22 -15.38
N GLU A 144 -16.77 21.57 -14.83
CA GLU A 144 -17.15 21.28 -13.45
C GLU A 144 -18.45 20.46 -13.41
N ILE A 145 -18.69 19.80 -12.28
CA ILE A 145 -19.98 19.19 -11.97
C ILE A 145 -20.78 20.23 -11.19
N SER A 146 -21.82 20.81 -11.80
CA SER A 146 -22.68 21.80 -11.15
C SER A 146 -23.82 21.16 -10.35
N GLU A 147 -24.23 19.94 -10.73
CA GLU A 147 -25.30 19.20 -10.08
C GLU A 147 -25.04 17.69 -10.13
N ALA A 148 -25.38 16.99 -9.05
CA ALA A 148 -25.41 15.53 -8.99
C ALA A 148 -26.68 15.08 -8.26
N LEU A 149 -27.56 14.35 -8.94
CA LEU A 149 -28.82 13.86 -8.38
C LEU A 149 -29.02 12.38 -8.65
N LEU A 150 -29.53 11.69 -7.64
CA LEU A 150 -29.97 10.31 -7.79
C LEU A 150 -31.48 10.27 -7.99
N LEU A 151 -31.90 9.87 -9.18
CA LEU A 151 -33.29 9.81 -9.61
C LEU A 151 -33.94 8.49 -9.16
N GLY A 152 -35.21 8.56 -8.78
CA GLY A 152 -36.04 7.37 -8.53
C GLY A 152 -36.43 6.66 -9.83
N SER A 153 -37.07 5.49 -9.71
CA SER A 153 -37.47 4.67 -10.87
C SER A 153 -38.31 5.43 -11.88
N ASP A 154 -39.36 6.13 -11.44
CA ASP A 154 -40.32 6.78 -12.34
C ASP A 154 -39.69 7.96 -13.08
N GLU A 155 -38.93 8.80 -12.37
CA GLU A 155 -38.20 9.93 -12.96
C GLU A 155 -37.10 9.47 -13.91
N ALA A 156 -36.35 8.42 -13.54
CA ALA A 156 -35.31 7.85 -14.39
C ALA A 156 -35.90 7.33 -15.71
N GLN A 157 -37.01 6.60 -15.67
CA GLN A 157 -37.69 6.11 -16.87
C GLN A 157 -38.24 7.25 -17.73
N ALA A 158 -38.84 8.27 -17.10
CA ALA A 158 -39.42 9.41 -17.82
C ALA A 158 -38.35 10.24 -18.54
N LEU A 159 -37.18 10.45 -17.92
CA LEU A 159 -36.11 11.29 -18.48
C LEU A 159 -35.20 10.54 -19.47
N THR A 160 -35.00 9.23 -19.28
CA THR A 160 -34.07 8.45 -20.11
C THR A 160 -34.76 7.58 -21.16
N GLY A 161 -36.07 7.32 -21.02
CA GLY A 161 -36.80 6.38 -21.89
C GLY A 161 -36.45 4.90 -21.66
N VAL A 162 -35.54 4.59 -20.73
CA VAL A 162 -35.08 3.21 -20.47
C VAL A 162 -36.06 2.49 -19.55
N VAL A 163 -36.88 1.59 -20.10
CA VAL A 163 -37.93 0.85 -19.34
C VAL A 163 -37.37 0.03 -18.16
N ARG A 164 -36.13 -0.46 -18.27
CA ARG A 164 -35.47 -1.25 -17.22
C ARG A 164 -34.87 -0.40 -16.10
N ALA A 165 -34.88 0.93 -16.21
CA ALA A 165 -34.33 1.83 -15.20
C ALA A 165 -35.07 1.67 -13.87
N ARG A 166 -34.33 1.41 -12.80
CA ARG A 166 -34.82 1.42 -11.42
C ARG A 166 -34.30 2.62 -10.62
N SER A 167 -33.21 3.23 -11.09
CA SER A 167 -32.67 4.50 -10.63
C SER A 167 -31.72 5.04 -11.71
N ALA A 168 -31.34 6.31 -11.63
CA ALA A 168 -30.29 6.86 -12.47
C ALA A 168 -29.52 7.96 -11.73
N LEU A 169 -28.21 8.04 -11.96
CA LEU A 169 -27.40 9.19 -11.54
C LEU A 169 -27.41 10.22 -12.66
N ARG A 170 -27.96 11.41 -12.41
CA ARG A 170 -27.88 12.57 -13.30
C ARG A 170 -26.75 13.48 -12.83
N LEU A 171 -25.83 13.78 -13.74
CA LEU A 171 -24.79 14.80 -13.54
C LEU A 171 -25.03 15.94 -14.52
N GLU A 172 -24.95 17.18 -14.04
CA GLU A 172 -24.79 18.35 -14.91
C GLU A 172 -23.31 18.68 -15.00
N LEU A 173 -22.77 18.55 -16.21
CA LEU A 173 -21.41 18.94 -16.56
C LEU A 173 -21.45 20.33 -17.20
N ARG A 174 -20.82 21.32 -16.59
CA ARG A 174 -20.80 22.70 -17.06
C ARG A 174 -19.39 23.11 -17.47
N CYS A 175 -19.25 23.67 -18.66
CA CYS A 175 -17.99 24.22 -19.15
C CYS A 175 -17.61 25.49 -18.36
N LEU A 176 -16.32 25.64 -18.10
CA LEU A 176 -15.71 26.79 -17.43
C LEU A 176 -15.31 27.85 -18.46
N GLY A 177 -15.43 29.12 -18.07
CA GLY A 177 -15.10 30.27 -18.93
C GLY A 177 -16.07 30.40 -20.10
N GLU A 178 -15.54 30.72 -21.29
CA GLU A 178 -16.31 30.87 -22.54
C GLU A 178 -16.33 29.60 -23.40
N SER A 179 -15.89 28.46 -22.84
CA SER A 179 -15.80 27.19 -23.56
C SER A 179 -17.20 26.64 -23.87
N GLN A 180 -17.38 26.06 -25.05
CA GLN A 180 -18.61 25.33 -25.42
C GLN A 180 -18.34 23.83 -25.38
N TRP A 181 -19.36 23.04 -25.04
CA TRP A 181 -19.21 21.58 -24.96
C TRP A 181 -18.77 20.99 -26.30
N SER A 182 -19.36 21.46 -27.39
CA SER A 182 -19.06 21.04 -28.77
C SER A 182 -17.60 21.22 -29.20
N THR A 183 -16.84 22.09 -28.51
CA THR A 183 -15.41 22.32 -28.81
C THR A 183 -14.47 21.42 -28.03
N LEU A 184 -14.97 20.68 -27.03
CA LEU A 184 -14.15 19.85 -26.16
C LEU A 184 -13.95 18.45 -26.76
N GLY A 185 -12.70 18.00 -26.88
CA GLY A 185 -12.34 16.66 -27.34
C GLY A 185 -12.45 15.59 -26.25
N ILE A 186 -13.54 15.59 -25.47
CA ILE A 186 -13.69 14.70 -24.30
C ILE A 186 -14.38 13.39 -24.73
N ASP A 187 -13.60 12.32 -24.80
CA ASP A 187 -14.14 10.97 -25.03
C ASP A 187 -14.45 10.23 -23.71
N SER A 188 -13.73 10.57 -22.66
CA SER A 188 -13.85 9.95 -21.34
C SER A 188 -13.51 10.96 -20.25
N LEU A 189 -14.36 11.02 -19.22
CA LEU A 189 -14.17 11.90 -18.06
C LEU A 189 -13.93 11.08 -16.81
N ARG A 190 -12.75 11.26 -16.22
CA ARG A 190 -12.40 10.63 -14.94
C ARG A 190 -13.04 11.39 -13.78
N VAL A 191 -13.81 10.67 -12.98
CA VAL A 191 -14.42 11.17 -11.74
C VAL A 191 -13.89 10.42 -10.53
N HIS A 192 -13.83 11.11 -9.39
CA HIS A 192 -13.52 10.54 -8.09
C HIS A 192 -14.74 10.62 -7.17
N LEU A 193 -15.07 9.51 -6.51
CA LEU A 193 -16.11 9.47 -5.48
C LEU A 193 -15.57 10.11 -4.19
N ALA A 194 -16.04 11.32 -3.88
CA ALA A 194 -15.51 12.17 -2.83
C ALA A 194 -16.53 12.49 -1.72
N ALA A 195 -17.53 11.64 -1.55
CA ALA A 195 -18.57 11.74 -0.54
C ALA A 195 -18.16 11.07 0.79
N SER A 196 -19.10 10.94 1.72
CA SER A 196 -18.93 10.09 2.90
C SER A 196 -18.72 8.61 2.53
N PRO A 197 -18.04 7.80 3.36
CA PRO A 197 -17.77 6.39 3.05
C PRO A 197 -19.02 5.56 2.70
N ILE A 198 -20.16 5.84 3.35
CA ILE A 198 -21.44 5.15 3.09
C ILE A 198 -21.96 5.50 1.69
N ILE A 199 -21.91 6.77 1.32
CA ILE A 199 -22.37 7.24 0.01
C ILE A 199 -21.45 6.70 -1.09
N ASN A 200 -20.13 6.80 -0.89
CA ASN A 200 -19.13 6.28 -1.83
C ASN A 200 -19.30 4.77 -2.05
N ALA A 201 -19.51 3.99 -0.98
CA ALA A 201 -19.74 2.55 -1.10
C ALA A 201 -20.98 2.23 -1.93
N GLY A 202 -22.10 2.90 -1.66
CA GLY A 202 -23.35 2.70 -2.41
C GLY A 202 -23.24 3.14 -3.87
N LEU A 203 -22.61 4.28 -4.15
CA LEU A 203 -22.34 4.73 -5.51
C LEU A 203 -21.41 3.79 -6.26
N TYR A 204 -20.36 3.29 -5.60
CA TYR A 204 -19.43 2.34 -6.20
C TYR A 204 -20.14 1.05 -6.59
N ASP A 205 -20.98 0.48 -5.71
CA ASP A 205 -21.74 -0.73 -6.01
C ASP A 205 -22.68 -0.51 -7.21
N LEU A 206 -23.36 0.65 -7.27
CA LEU A 206 -24.24 0.99 -8.39
C LEU A 206 -23.46 1.14 -9.71
N LEU A 207 -22.41 1.96 -9.72
CA LEU A 207 -21.59 2.22 -10.91
C LEU A 207 -20.85 0.97 -11.38
N GLY A 208 -20.29 0.19 -10.44
CA GLY A 208 -19.46 -0.96 -10.73
C GLY A 208 -20.24 -2.22 -11.08
N ALA A 209 -21.47 -2.40 -10.58
CA ALA A 209 -22.24 -3.63 -10.80
C ALA A 209 -23.61 -3.47 -11.44
N HIS A 210 -24.24 -2.30 -11.34
CA HIS A 210 -25.65 -2.11 -11.71
C HIS A 210 -25.87 -1.12 -12.86
N ALA A 211 -24.82 -0.48 -13.37
CA ALA A 211 -24.91 0.39 -14.55
C ALA A 211 -25.27 -0.43 -15.79
N ILE A 212 -26.35 -0.04 -16.47
CA ILE A 212 -26.86 -0.74 -17.66
C ILE A 212 -26.80 0.10 -18.93
N GLU A 213 -26.81 1.42 -18.82
CA GLU A 213 -26.79 2.33 -19.96
C GLU A 213 -26.29 3.71 -19.52
N VAL A 214 -25.60 4.42 -20.42
CA VAL A 214 -25.19 5.81 -20.22
C VAL A 214 -25.82 6.63 -21.34
N LEU A 215 -26.48 7.73 -21.00
CA LEU A 215 -27.08 8.64 -21.97
C LEU A 215 -26.61 10.07 -21.70
N ALA A 216 -26.52 10.88 -22.75
CA ALA A 216 -26.18 12.29 -22.61
C ALA A 216 -27.02 13.19 -23.52
N GLY A 217 -27.22 14.44 -23.12
CA GLY A 217 -27.90 15.42 -23.95
C GLY A 217 -27.82 16.82 -23.37
N ALA A 218 -28.15 17.81 -24.20
CA ALA A 218 -28.30 19.19 -23.74
C ALA A 218 -29.46 19.30 -22.72
N PRO A 219 -29.38 20.20 -21.72
CA PRO A 219 -30.48 20.44 -20.81
C PRO A 219 -31.81 20.72 -21.54
N GLY A 220 -32.85 19.95 -21.22
CA GLY A 220 -34.17 20.07 -21.86
C GLY A 220 -34.33 19.32 -23.19
N SER A 221 -33.27 18.67 -23.70
CA SER A 221 -33.35 17.77 -24.86
C SER A 221 -33.61 16.32 -24.42
N VAL A 222 -34.00 15.46 -25.37
CA VAL A 222 -34.07 14.02 -25.16
C VAL A 222 -32.63 13.49 -25.18
N PRO A 223 -32.15 12.79 -24.14
CA PRO A 223 -30.78 12.30 -24.11
C PRO A 223 -30.59 11.12 -25.06
N GLU A 224 -29.42 11.02 -25.66
CA GLU A 224 -29.02 9.95 -26.57
C GLU A 224 -28.10 8.94 -25.88
N SER A 225 -28.18 7.67 -26.30
CA SER A 225 -27.38 6.59 -25.73
C SER A 225 -25.92 6.69 -26.17
N LEU A 226 -25.01 6.62 -25.21
CA LEU A 226 -23.57 6.61 -25.43
C LEU A 226 -23.03 5.18 -25.46
N THR A 227 -21.92 4.98 -26.17
CA THR A 227 -21.27 3.68 -26.23
C THR A 227 -20.42 3.46 -24.98
N GLY A 228 -20.73 2.39 -24.24
CA GLY A 228 -19.95 1.95 -23.08
C GLY A 228 -20.65 2.20 -21.74
N LEU A 229 -20.01 1.75 -20.68
CA LEU A 229 -20.45 1.90 -19.29
C LEU A 229 -19.32 2.50 -18.45
N PRO A 230 -19.61 3.07 -17.26
CA PRO A 230 -18.58 3.53 -16.34
C PRO A 230 -17.52 2.46 -16.10
N GLN A 231 -16.24 2.80 -16.34
CA GLN A 231 -15.12 1.88 -16.13
C GLN A 231 -14.45 2.15 -14.80
N ILE A 232 -14.18 1.09 -14.04
CA ILE A 232 -13.49 1.18 -12.77
C ILE A 232 -11.99 1.45 -13.02
N VAL A 233 -11.44 2.39 -12.25
CA VAL A 233 -10.03 2.79 -12.32
C VAL A 233 -9.32 2.42 -11.01
N GLY A 234 -8.01 2.12 -11.09
CA GLY A 234 -7.14 1.85 -9.94
C GLY A 234 -6.37 0.53 -10.01
N PHE A 235 -6.69 -0.34 -10.99
CA PHE A 235 -6.11 -1.68 -11.13
C PHE A 235 -5.04 -1.82 -12.22
N ALA A 236 -4.81 -0.79 -13.03
CA ALA A 236 -3.82 -0.82 -14.08
C ALA A 236 -2.38 -0.65 -13.54
N SER A 237 -1.38 -1.15 -14.28
CA SER A 237 0.03 -1.12 -13.87
C SER A 237 0.59 0.31 -13.77
N ASP A 238 0.07 1.22 -14.58
CA ASP A 238 0.40 2.64 -14.57
C ASP A 238 -0.32 3.42 -13.45
N GLN A 239 -1.23 2.78 -12.71
CA GLN A 239 -2.01 3.36 -11.60
C GLN A 239 -1.58 2.84 -10.22
N VAL A 240 -0.45 2.13 -10.17
CA VAL A 240 0.14 1.59 -8.94
C VAL A 240 0.53 2.71 -7.96
N LEU A 241 0.24 2.50 -6.67
CA LEU A 241 0.50 3.47 -5.59
C LEU A 241 1.86 3.20 -4.92
N LEU A 242 2.10 1.96 -4.50
CA LEU A 242 3.35 1.55 -3.85
C LEU A 242 4.42 1.22 -4.90
N PRO A 243 5.69 1.58 -4.68
CA PRO A 243 6.76 1.27 -5.63
C PRO A 243 6.82 -0.22 -6.02
N ASP A 244 7.24 -0.51 -7.24
CA ASP A 244 7.66 -1.87 -7.60
C ASP A 244 8.89 -2.26 -6.76
N GLU A 245 8.89 -3.51 -6.32
CA GLU A 245 9.98 -4.13 -5.57
C GLU A 245 10.37 -5.42 -6.29
N ASP A 246 11.66 -5.58 -6.55
CA ASP A 246 12.18 -6.75 -7.26
C ASP A 246 11.86 -8.03 -6.47
N GLY A 247 11.35 -9.05 -7.16
CA GLY A 247 11.02 -10.34 -6.55
C GLY A 247 9.68 -10.41 -5.80
N VAL A 248 8.93 -9.30 -5.71
CA VAL A 248 7.60 -9.29 -5.05
C VAL A 248 6.49 -9.51 -6.05
N HIS A 249 5.58 -10.43 -5.73
CA HIS A 249 4.43 -10.72 -6.59
C HIS A 249 3.46 -9.51 -6.65
N PRO A 250 3.04 -9.04 -7.84
CA PRO A 250 2.18 -7.86 -7.98
C PRO A 250 0.84 -7.96 -7.23
N GLY A 251 0.31 -9.18 -7.06
CA GLY A 251 -0.92 -9.44 -6.30
C GLY A 251 -0.80 -9.09 -4.81
N MET A 252 0.38 -9.32 -4.20
CA MET A 252 0.61 -8.96 -2.79
C MET A 252 0.60 -7.44 -2.60
N ARG A 253 1.24 -6.71 -3.52
CA ARG A 253 1.17 -5.24 -3.52
C ARG A 253 -0.27 -4.74 -3.61
N LEU A 254 -1.08 -5.33 -4.49
CA LEU A 254 -2.48 -4.90 -4.65
C LEU A 254 -3.27 -5.01 -3.35
N LEU A 255 -3.11 -6.11 -2.61
CA LEU A 255 -3.75 -6.29 -1.30
C LEU A 255 -3.25 -5.24 -0.28
N ALA A 256 -1.93 -5.02 -0.23
CA ALA A 256 -1.35 -4.01 0.65
C ALA A 256 -1.87 -2.60 0.33
N GLU A 257 -2.00 -2.24 -0.95
CA GLU A 257 -2.56 -0.96 -1.39
C GLU A 257 -4.02 -0.81 -1.01
N TYR A 258 -4.83 -1.86 -1.16
CA TYR A 258 -6.23 -1.83 -0.80
C TYR A 258 -6.43 -1.56 0.69
N PHE A 259 -5.75 -2.31 1.56
CA PHE A 259 -5.90 -2.12 3.00
C PHE A 259 -5.21 -0.83 3.50
N ALA A 260 -4.14 -0.37 2.84
CA ALA A 260 -3.49 0.88 3.21
C ALA A 260 -4.31 2.11 2.78
N PHE A 261 -4.87 2.12 1.57
CA PHE A 261 -5.54 3.31 1.03
C PHE A 261 -6.65 2.96 0.02
N PRO A 262 -7.84 2.52 0.52
CA PRO A 262 -8.96 2.14 -0.35
C PRO A 262 -9.43 3.24 -1.30
N ASP A 263 -9.32 4.52 -0.91
CA ASP A 263 -9.72 5.69 -1.70
C ASP A 263 -9.06 5.72 -3.09
N LYS A 264 -7.87 5.11 -3.24
CA LYS A 264 -7.20 4.93 -4.53
C LYS A 264 -8.12 4.32 -5.60
N PHE A 265 -9.02 3.42 -5.20
CA PHE A 265 -9.89 2.70 -6.11
C PHE A 265 -11.22 3.42 -6.35
N GLY A 266 -11.48 4.55 -5.70
CA GLY A 266 -12.73 5.31 -5.80
C GLY A 266 -12.89 6.13 -7.10
N PHE A 267 -12.33 5.66 -8.21
CA PHE A 267 -12.30 6.39 -9.48
C PHE A 267 -13.05 5.64 -10.58
N PHE A 268 -13.75 6.39 -11.41
CA PHE A 268 -14.45 5.89 -12.59
C PHE A 268 -14.13 6.73 -13.82
N ASP A 269 -13.92 6.09 -14.96
CA ASP A 269 -13.90 6.72 -16.27
C ASP A 269 -15.31 6.65 -16.87
N LEU A 270 -15.96 7.79 -17.05
CA LEU A 270 -17.30 7.92 -17.60
C LEU A 270 -17.22 8.08 -19.12
N PRO A 271 -17.92 7.25 -19.92
CA PRO A 271 -17.89 7.39 -21.37
C PRO A 271 -18.64 8.66 -21.80
N LEU A 272 -17.98 9.46 -22.63
CA LEU A 272 -18.52 10.70 -23.21
C LEU A 272 -18.31 10.81 -24.72
N ALA A 273 -17.67 9.82 -25.34
CA ALA A 273 -17.51 9.76 -26.79
C ALA A 273 -18.87 9.89 -27.50
N GLY A 274 -18.99 10.91 -28.35
CA GLY A 274 -20.24 11.23 -29.06
C GLY A 274 -21.25 12.07 -28.27
N ALA A 275 -20.96 12.48 -27.04
CA ALA A 275 -21.84 13.37 -26.29
C ALA A 275 -21.82 14.80 -26.86
N THR A 276 -22.96 15.24 -27.39
CA THR A 276 -23.09 16.57 -28.01
C THR A 276 -23.98 17.50 -27.20
N SER A 277 -23.61 18.76 -27.11
CA SER A 277 -24.45 19.85 -26.63
C SER A 277 -24.05 21.15 -27.34
N ASP A 278 -25.05 21.89 -27.81
CA ASP A 278 -24.84 23.21 -28.44
C ASP A 278 -24.54 24.31 -27.41
N GLY A 279 -24.80 24.04 -26.12
CA GLY A 279 -24.59 24.96 -25.01
C GLY A 279 -23.33 24.67 -24.19
N PRO A 280 -23.14 25.40 -23.08
CA PRO A 280 -22.02 25.17 -22.16
C PRO A 280 -22.28 23.99 -21.20
N SER A 281 -23.50 23.47 -21.13
CA SER A 281 -23.88 22.40 -20.20
C SER A 281 -24.26 21.12 -20.93
N LEU A 282 -23.96 19.98 -20.33
CA LEU A 282 -24.38 18.63 -20.73
C LEU A 282 -24.99 17.91 -19.53
N TYR A 283 -26.14 17.27 -19.71
CA TYR A 283 -26.66 16.29 -18.75
C TYR A 283 -26.17 14.90 -19.12
N LEU A 284 -25.54 14.23 -18.16
CA LEU A 284 -25.12 12.83 -18.25
C LEU A 284 -25.99 11.99 -17.32
N TYR A 285 -26.59 10.94 -17.85
CA TYR A 285 -27.43 9.99 -17.12
C TYR A 285 -26.77 8.63 -17.10
N ILE A 286 -26.49 8.10 -15.92
CA ILE A 286 -26.02 6.73 -15.74
C ILE A 286 -27.17 5.93 -15.15
N VAL A 287 -27.73 5.02 -15.95
CA VAL A 287 -28.94 4.27 -15.61
C VAL A 287 -28.58 2.98 -14.89
N PHE A 288 -29.30 2.70 -13.80
CA PHE A 288 -29.12 1.51 -12.98
C PHE A 288 -30.31 0.55 -13.04
N ASP A 289 -30.02 -0.75 -13.02
CA ASP A 289 -31.04 -1.81 -12.92
C ASP A 289 -31.54 -2.07 -11.49
N ARG A 290 -30.95 -1.39 -10.51
CA ARG A 290 -31.34 -1.42 -9.11
C ARG A 290 -31.40 -0.02 -8.50
N PRO A 291 -32.28 0.20 -7.51
CA PRO A 291 -32.23 1.39 -6.67
C PRO A 291 -31.06 1.29 -5.68
N PRO A 292 -30.61 2.41 -5.10
CA PRO A 292 -29.68 2.36 -3.98
C PRO A 292 -30.31 1.60 -2.80
N THR A 293 -29.48 0.91 -2.01
CA THR A 293 -29.93 0.14 -0.83
C THR A 293 -30.42 1.04 0.31
N SER A 294 -29.96 2.29 0.35
CA SER A 294 -30.38 3.33 1.29
C SER A 294 -30.49 4.68 0.58
N ARG A 295 -31.10 5.68 1.23
CA ARG A 295 -31.17 7.03 0.66
C ARG A 295 -29.77 7.66 0.64
N LEU A 296 -29.30 8.01 -0.55
CA LEU A 296 -28.01 8.67 -0.76
C LEU A 296 -28.24 10.16 -1.05
N PRO A 297 -28.16 11.06 -0.06
CA PRO A 297 -28.25 12.49 -0.31
C PRO A 297 -26.97 12.95 -1.00
N LEU A 298 -27.02 13.13 -2.32
CA LEU A 298 -25.88 13.57 -3.12
C LEU A 298 -25.84 15.09 -3.25
N GLN A 299 -24.63 15.62 -3.29
CA GLN A 299 -24.31 16.99 -3.67
C GLN A 299 -23.33 16.97 -4.85
N ALA A 300 -23.26 18.06 -5.61
CA ALA A 300 -22.31 18.18 -6.71
C ALA A 300 -20.85 17.93 -6.28
N SER A 301 -20.47 18.36 -5.06
CA SER A 301 -19.12 18.21 -4.51
C SER A 301 -18.73 16.77 -4.16
N ASP A 302 -19.70 15.85 -4.08
CA ASP A 302 -19.51 14.43 -3.76
C ASP A 302 -18.88 13.64 -4.92
N ILE A 303 -18.89 14.20 -6.13
CA ILE A 303 -18.22 13.64 -7.31
C ILE A 303 -17.26 14.71 -7.81
N ALA A 304 -15.96 14.41 -7.78
CA ALA A 304 -14.92 15.40 -8.05
C ALA A 304 -14.16 15.10 -9.35
N LEU A 305 -13.81 16.17 -10.06
CA LEU A 305 -12.94 16.16 -11.24
C LEU A 305 -11.52 16.60 -10.88
N GLY A 306 -10.56 16.27 -11.74
CA GLY A 306 -9.16 16.69 -11.58
C GLY A 306 -8.46 16.05 -10.37
N CYS A 307 -8.96 14.91 -9.89
CA CYS A 307 -8.40 14.21 -8.74
C CYS A 307 -7.38 13.13 -9.15
N THR A 308 -6.38 12.90 -8.29
CA THR A 308 -5.46 11.76 -8.41
C THR A 308 -4.90 11.37 -7.04
N PRO A 309 -4.62 10.09 -6.78
CA PRO A 309 -3.94 9.67 -5.56
C PRO A 309 -2.48 10.17 -5.52
N VAL A 310 -2.06 10.62 -4.34
CA VAL A 310 -0.70 11.05 -4.04
C VAL A 310 -0.11 10.24 -2.89
N ILE A 311 1.21 10.06 -2.93
CA ILE A 311 1.96 9.33 -1.91
C ILE A 311 3.08 10.21 -1.35
N ASN A 312 3.27 10.18 -0.03
CA ASN A 312 4.35 10.88 0.68
C ASN A 312 5.68 10.11 0.51
N LEU A 313 6.18 10.10 -0.73
CA LEU A 313 7.39 9.40 -1.09
C LEU A 313 8.18 10.22 -2.10
N PHE A 314 9.41 10.57 -1.76
CA PHE A 314 10.23 11.48 -2.57
C PHE A 314 11.69 11.01 -2.63
N PRO A 315 12.39 11.27 -3.75
CA PRO A 315 13.79 10.89 -3.88
C PRO A 315 14.71 11.79 -3.06
N ARG A 316 15.75 11.20 -2.47
CA ARG A 316 16.87 11.91 -1.84
C ARG A 316 18.18 11.16 -2.10
N THR A 317 19.29 11.88 -2.08
CA THR A 317 20.63 11.29 -1.98
C THR A 317 21.03 11.28 -0.52
N SER A 318 21.59 10.17 -0.03
CA SER A 318 22.07 10.08 1.35
C SER A 318 23.22 11.03 1.63
N GLU A 319 23.43 11.33 2.91
CA GLU A 319 24.70 11.87 3.38
C GLU A 319 25.85 10.93 2.98
N PRO A 320 27.03 11.45 2.63
CA PRO A 320 28.19 10.62 2.29
C PRO A 320 28.64 9.79 3.50
N LEU A 321 28.60 8.47 3.36
CA LEU A 321 29.08 7.54 4.36
C LEU A 321 30.54 7.17 4.07
N ARG A 322 31.43 7.34 5.04
CA ARG A 322 32.84 6.95 4.95
C ARG A 322 33.11 5.81 5.94
N PRO A 323 33.13 4.55 5.48
CA PRO A 323 33.50 3.42 6.33
C PRO A 323 34.92 3.60 6.84
N ASP A 324 35.14 3.46 8.14
CA ASP A 324 36.46 3.57 8.79
C ASP A 324 37.06 2.21 9.15
N GLY A 325 36.31 1.12 8.93
CA GLY A 325 36.68 -0.24 9.28
C GLY A 325 36.62 -0.55 10.78
N THR A 326 36.19 0.39 11.62
CA THR A 326 36.12 0.20 13.08
C THR A 326 34.80 -0.42 13.52
N ARG A 327 33.80 -0.46 12.63
CA ARG A 327 32.45 -0.97 12.87
C ARG A 327 32.05 -1.95 11.77
N SER A 328 31.27 -2.96 12.17
CA SER A 328 30.67 -3.92 11.24
C SER A 328 29.53 -3.31 10.41
N GLU A 329 28.84 -2.32 10.96
CA GLU A 329 27.71 -1.63 10.32
C GLU A 329 27.74 -0.12 10.56
N TYR A 330 27.14 0.61 9.64
CA TYR A 330 27.11 2.07 9.63
C TYR A 330 25.70 2.58 9.41
N ARG A 331 25.31 3.61 10.16
CA ARG A 331 24.00 4.23 9.99
C ARG A 331 23.94 5.04 8.70
N LEU A 332 22.94 4.77 7.87
CA LEU A 332 22.64 5.55 6.68
C LEU A 332 21.71 6.70 7.04
N VAL A 333 22.09 7.92 6.65
CA VAL A 333 21.34 9.14 6.96
C VAL A 333 20.90 9.79 5.65
N ALA A 334 19.61 10.09 5.52
CA ALA A 334 19.08 10.79 4.34
C ALA A 334 19.45 12.28 4.33
N ASP A 335 19.28 12.94 5.46
CA ASP A 335 19.54 14.36 5.65
C ASP A 335 19.80 14.60 7.14
N SER A 336 21.03 14.96 7.48
CA SER A 336 21.47 15.18 8.87
C SER A 336 20.76 16.34 9.57
N HIS A 337 20.26 17.32 8.80
CA HIS A 337 19.55 18.49 9.33
C HIS A 337 18.05 18.24 9.49
N ARG A 338 17.53 17.18 8.85
CA ARG A 338 16.09 16.85 8.79
C ARG A 338 15.77 15.45 9.30
N GLU A 339 16.61 14.87 10.15
CA GLU A 339 16.41 13.49 10.64
C GLU A 339 15.06 13.27 11.37
N ASN A 340 14.52 14.31 12.02
CA ASN A 340 13.23 14.22 12.70
C ASN A 340 12.03 14.34 11.75
N SER A 341 12.23 14.79 10.51
CA SER A 341 11.20 15.01 9.50
C SER A 341 11.36 14.16 8.25
N VAL A 342 12.44 13.40 8.14
CA VAL A 342 12.76 12.51 7.01
C VAL A 342 13.09 11.12 7.53
N GLU A 343 12.47 10.11 6.93
CA GLU A 343 12.75 8.70 7.18
C GLU A 343 13.03 7.99 5.85
N ILE A 344 14.01 7.09 5.86
CA ILE A 344 14.36 6.31 4.67
C ILE A 344 13.34 5.19 4.50
N HIS A 345 12.60 5.22 3.40
CA HIS A 345 11.72 4.13 3.00
C HIS A 345 12.53 2.98 2.39
N SER A 346 13.36 3.25 1.38
CA SER A 346 14.09 2.21 0.63
C SER A 346 15.34 2.75 -0.04
N ILE A 347 16.39 1.93 -0.14
CA ILE A 347 17.59 2.19 -0.95
C ILE A 347 17.30 1.74 -2.38
N ARG A 348 17.38 2.65 -3.35
CA ARG A 348 17.19 2.37 -4.79
C ARG A 348 18.50 2.06 -5.51
N GLY A 349 19.61 2.52 -4.97
CA GLY A 349 20.94 2.20 -5.47
C GLY A 349 22.02 2.73 -4.54
N MET A 350 23.21 2.13 -4.62
CA MET A 350 24.38 2.59 -3.87
C MET A 350 25.58 2.72 -4.80
N ARG A 351 26.37 3.77 -4.58
CA ARG A 351 27.60 4.03 -5.33
C ARG A 351 28.73 4.28 -4.35
N ALA A 352 29.92 3.79 -4.69
CA ALA A 352 31.16 4.12 -4.02
C ALA A 352 31.96 5.08 -4.91
N MET A 353 32.44 6.17 -4.32
CA MET A 353 33.27 7.17 -4.97
C MET A 353 34.67 7.13 -4.37
N SER A 354 35.68 6.91 -5.21
CA SER A 354 37.10 6.85 -4.84
C SER A 354 37.94 7.72 -5.78
N SER A 355 39.25 7.77 -5.56
CA SER A 355 40.20 8.39 -6.50
C SER A 355 40.22 7.72 -7.88
N GLN A 356 39.82 6.45 -7.97
CA GLN A 356 39.75 5.68 -9.22
C GLN A 356 38.44 5.89 -9.99
N GLY A 357 37.48 6.64 -9.42
CA GLY A 357 36.18 6.95 -10.03
C GLY A 357 34.99 6.45 -9.21
N VAL A 358 33.83 6.42 -9.87
CA VAL A 358 32.55 6.02 -9.27
C VAL A 358 32.19 4.61 -9.71
N ARG A 359 32.00 3.71 -8.73
CA ARG A 359 31.55 2.32 -8.96
C ARG A 359 30.17 2.10 -8.34
N LYS A 360 29.31 1.32 -9.00
CA LYS A 360 28.06 0.84 -8.41
C LYS A 360 28.38 -0.24 -7.39
N VAL A 361 27.74 -0.18 -6.22
CA VAL A 361 27.81 -1.24 -5.22
C VAL A 361 26.48 -1.99 -5.25
N PRO A 362 26.44 -3.26 -5.68
CA PRO A 362 25.21 -4.06 -5.71
C PRO A 362 24.75 -4.46 -4.32
N ALA A 363 23.45 -4.73 -4.18
CA ALA A 363 22.89 -5.32 -2.97
C ALA A 363 23.31 -6.78 -2.83
N TYR A 364 23.58 -7.25 -1.61
CA TYR A 364 24.01 -8.61 -1.32
C TYR A 364 22.96 -9.67 -1.70
N TYR A 365 21.67 -9.39 -1.50
CA TYR A 365 20.57 -10.29 -1.89
C TYR A 365 19.96 -9.96 -3.27
N GLY A 366 20.68 -9.18 -4.10
CA GLY A 366 20.20 -8.74 -5.41
C GLY A 366 20.54 -9.74 -6.53
N SER A 367 19.92 -9.59 -7.69
CA SER A 367 20.17 -10.44 -8.87
C SER A 367 21.48 -10.14 -9.62
N GLN A 368 22.33 -9.23 -9.11
CA GLN A 368 23.50 -8.66 -9.81
C GLN A 368 24.84 -9.22 -9.31
N HIS A 369 24.93 -10.54 -9.13
CA HIS A 369 26.18 -11.24 -8.83
C HIS A 369 26.97 -11.55 -10.11
N GLY A 370 27.54 -10.52 -10.74
CA GLY A 370 28.49 -10.68 -11.85
C GLY A 370 29.88 -11.08 -11.34
N SER A 371 30.69 -11.73 -12.20
CA SER A 371 31.98 -12.35 -11.83
C SER A 371 33.06 -11.40 -11.29
N ASP A 372 32.91 -10.10 -11.48
CA ASP A 372 33.96 -9.10 -11.18
C ASP A 372 33.60 -8.19 -9.98
N GLN A 373 32.48 -8.46 -9.31
CA GLN A 373 32.01 -7.67 -8.16
C GLN A 373 32.62 -8.21 -6.85
N THR A 374 33.47 -7.41 -6.21
CA THR A 374 34.15 -7.77 -4.97
C THR A 374 33.51 -7.20 -3.71
N CYS A 375 32.55 -6.27 -3.84
CA CYS A 375 31.94 -5.56 -2.71
C CYS A 375 30.43 -5.41 -2.92
N TYR A 376 29.66 -5.76 -1.90
CA TYR A 376 28.21 -5.73 -1.84
C TYR A 376 27.78 -4.96 -0.59
N TRP A 377 26.57 -4.38 -0.63
CA TRP A 377 25.96 -3.81 0.56
C TRP A 377 24.78 -4.66 1.04
N HIS A 378 24.64 -4.75 2.35
CA HIS A 378 23.47 -5.28 3.02
C HIS A 378 22.90 -4.19 3.93
N ALA A 379 21.58 -4.01 3.94
CA ALA A 379 20.93 -3.05 4.82
C ALA A 379 19.96 -3.78 5.73
N ARG A 380 20.06 -3.54 7.04
CA ARG A 380 19.03 -3.93 8.01
C ARG A 380 18.31 -2.70 8.54
N ARG A 381 17.03 -2.87 8.82
CA ARG A 381 16.22 -1.83 9.46
C ARG A 381 16.18 -2.05 10.96
N VAL A 382 16.31 -0.97 11.71
CA VAL A 382 16.23 -1.00 13.17
C VAL A 382 15.22 0.04 13.64
N SER A 383 14.63 -0.21 14.81
CA SER A 383 13.87 0.81 15.53
C SER A 383 14.72 2.06 15.73
N GLY A 384 14.10 3.24 15.64
CA GLY A 384 14.80 4.52 15.74
C GLY A 384 15.74 4.56 16.93
N MET A 385 17.02 4.86 16.69
CA MET A 385 18.07 4.79 17.72
C MET A 385 17.93 5.85 18.83
N SER A 386 17.05 6.83 18.63
CA SER A 386 16.76 7.88 19.60
C SER A 386 15.38 7.65 20.21
N PRO A 387 15.23 7.60 21.55
CA PRO A 387 13.95 7.33 22.22
C PRO A 387 12.81 8.27 21.82
N ASN A 388 13.15 9.51 21.44
CA ASN A 388 12.17 10.54 21.06
C ASN A 388 11.87 10.58 19.55
N ARG A 389 12.47 9.69 18.75
CA ARG A 389 12.30 9.67 17.28
C ARG A 389 11.56 8.41 16.85
N LEU A 390 10.25 8.56 16.69
CA LEU A 390 9.40 7.51 16.11
C LEU A 390 9.79 7.20 14.67
N GLY A 391 9.71 5.92 14.31
CA GLY A 391 10.11 5.38 13.01
C GLY A 391 11.36 4.52 13.11
N THR A 392 12.07 4.41 11.99
CA THR A 392 13.19 3.50 11.82
C THR A 392 14.45 4.19 11.30
N ASP A 393 15.57 3.52 11.50
CA ASP A 393 16.87 3.84 10.92
C ASP A 393 17.35 2.65 10.07
N LEU A 394 18.22 2.91 9.10
CA LEU A 394 18.86 1.88 8.29
C LEU A 394 20.34 1.76 8.66
N MET A 395 20.77 0.53 8.92
CA MET A 395 22.16 0.17 9.14
C MET A 395 22.67 -0.56 7.90
N VAL A 396 23.77 -0.07 7.33
CA VAL A 396 24.42 -0.62 6.15
C VAL A 396 25.69 -1.35 6.57
N SER A 397 25.82 -2.58 6.13
CA SER A 397 27.04 -3.38 6.22
C SER A 397 27.61 -3.58 4.82
N LEU A 398 28.94 -3.68 4.74
CA LEU A 398 29.63 -4.02 3.50
C LEU A 398 30.12 -5.45 3.60
N VAL A 399 29.87 -6.21 2.54
CA VAL A 399 30.19 -7.63 2.45
C VAL A 399 30.98 -7.84 1.18
N ASP A 400 32.13 -8.48 1.28
CA ASP A 400 32.93 -8.93 0.16
C ASP A 400 32.76 -10.46 -0.02
N THR A 401 33.21 -10.99 -1.15
CA THR A 401 33.07 -12.42 -1.46
C THR A 401 33.90 -13.34 -0.56
N GLN A 402 34.91 -12.80 0.13
CA GLN A 402 35.77 -13.55 1.06
C GLN A 402 35.37 -13.35 2.52
N PHE A 403 34.34 -12.54 2.80
CA PHE A 403 33.96 -12.09 4.14
C PHE A 403 35.11 -11.41 4.91
N ASP A 404 36.04 -10.77 4.19
CA ASP A 404 37.06 -9.86 4.67
C ASP A 404 36.85 -8.42 4.12
N PRO A 405 35.82 -7.69 4.59
CA PRO A 405 35.47 -6.37 4.06
C PRO A 405 36.52 -5.30 4.36
N LEU A 406 37.58 -5.61 5.12
CA LEU A 406 38.55 -4.64 5.63
C LEU A 406 39.77 -4.42 4.71
N ALA A 407 39.95 -5.25 3.68
CA ALA A 407 41.12 -5.15 2.80
C ALA A 407 41.16 -3.87 1.93
N ASP A 408 40.00 -3.28 1.60
CA ASP A 408 39.85 -2.22 0.58
C ASP A 408 39.22 -0.92 1.13
N THR A 409 38.98 -0.82 2.44
CA THR A 409 38.05 0.17 3.06
C THR A 409 38.54 1.62 3.21
N ARG A 410 39.76 1.96 2.79
CA ARG A 410 40.38 3.22 3.26
C ARG A 410 40.09 4.47 2.42
N ASP A 411 39.78 4.32 1.12
CA ASP A 411 39.75 5.46 0.18
C ASP A 411 38.45 5.59 -0.65
N TYR A 412 37.29 5.27 -0.09
CA TYR A 412 36.00 5.53 -0.77
C TYR A 412 34.89 6.09 0.14
N SER A 413 34.03 6.91 -0.46
CA SER A 413 32.80 7.42 0.15
C SER A 413 31.60 6.76 -0.52
N LEU A 414 30.66 6.24 0.27
CA LEU A 414 29.41 5.68 -0.18
C LEU A 414 28.32 6.74 -0.21
N THR A 415 27.53 6.74 -1.27
CA THR A 415 26.28 7.51 -1.37
C THR A 415 25.17 6.60 -1.88
N ALA A 416 23.98 6.76 -1.31
CA ALA A 416 22.81 5.99 -1.67
C ALA A 416 21.75 6.88 -2.32
N GLU A 417 21.11 6.36 -3.36
CA GLU A 417 19.87 6.89 -3.92
C GLU A 417 18.72 6.32 -3.09
N LEU A 418 17.91 7.18 -2.49
CA LEU A 418 16.91 6.83 -1.50
C LEU A 418 15.52 7.25 -1.97
N LEU A 419 14.51 6.49 -1.57
CA LEU A 419 13.17 7.04 -1.36
C LEU A 419 12.97 7.29 0.12
N CYS A 420 12.37 8.45 0.42
CA CYS A 420 12.12 8.89 1.78
C CYS A 420 10.66 9.29 1.97
N THR A 421 10.20 9.21 3.21
CA THR A 421 8.92 9.76 3.67
C THR A 421 9.16 10.91 4.63
N ASN A 422 8.10 11.63 4.99
CA ASN A 422 8.12 12.68 6.01
C ASN A 422 7.73 12.18 7.42
N ARG A 423 7.92 10.88 7.71
CA ARG A 423 7.50 10.26 8.98
C ARG A 423 6.01 10.54 9.24
N HIS A 424 5.67 10.86 10.49
CA HIS A 424 4.34 11.22 10.95
C HIS A 424 3.90 12.65 10.54
N LEU A 425 4.74 13.45 9.87
CA LEU A 425 4.39 14.85 9.60
C LEU A 425 3.29 14.99 8.55
N ALA A 426 3.31 14.13 7.53
CA ALA A 426 2.33 14.19 6.43
C ALA A 426 0.89 14.03 6.93
N GLN A 427 0.66 13.18 7.92
CA GLN A 427 -0.68 12.92 8.49
C GLN A 427 -1.26 14.10 9.29
N SER A 428 -0.44 15.12 9.59
CA SER A 428 -0.91 16.31 10.31
C SER A 428 -1.59 17.34 9.40
N LEU A 429 -1.50 17.16 8.08
CA LEU A 429 -2.09 18.09 7.11
C LEU A 429 -3.61 17.92 7.05
N PRO A 430 -4.39 19.00 7.18
CA PRO A 430 -5.84 18.93 7.04
C PRO A 430 -6.28 18.78 5.56
N ALA A 431 -7.53 18.39 5.36
CA ALA A 431 -8.19 18.55 4.07
C ALA A 431 -8.20 20.04 3.66
N GLY A 432 -8.06 20.30 2.37
CA GLY A 432 -8.01 21.65 1.78
C GLY A 432 -6.63 22.29 1.78
N THR A 433 -5.60 21.67 2.38
CA THR A 433 -4.23 22.20 2.36
C THR A 433 -3.76 22.45 0.92
N PRO A 434 -3.35 23.69 0.57
CA PRO A 434 -2.78 23.99 -0.73
C PRO A 434 -1.40 23.38 -0.87
N LEU A 435 -1.14 22.79 -2.04
CA LEU A 435 0.14 22.21 -2.42
C LEU A 435 0.77 23.03 -3.54
N GLY A 436 2.06 23.31 -3.41
CA GLY A 436 2.89 23.82 -4.49
C GLY A 436 3.36 22.70 -5.41
N PHE A 437 3.52 23.00 -6.69
CA PHE A 437 4.19 22.15 -7.67
C PHE A 437 4.83 23.04 -8.75
N GLU A 438 6.01 22.66 -9.22
CA GLU A 438 6.82 23.45 -10.15
C GLU A 438 6.58 23.00 -11.60
N ARG A 439 5.31 22.94 -12.02
CA ARG A 439 4.97 22.60 -13.42
C ARG A 439 4.19 23.75 -14.07
N PRO A 440 4.74 24.40 -15.11
CA PRO A 440 3.99 25.41 -15.85
C PRO A 440 2.79 24.76 -16.54
N GLY A 441 1.63 25.40 -16.49
CA GLY A 441 0.42 24.90 -17.13
C GLY A 441 -0.86 25.64 -16.71
N PRO A 442 -1.99 25.36 -17.37
CA PRO A 442 -3.30 25.95 -17.07
C PRO A 442 -3.92 25.33 -15.82
N VAL A 443 -3.24 25.45 -14.67
CA VAL A 443 -3.71 24.97 -13.37
C VAL A 443 -3.82 26.14 -12.40
N ALA A 444 -5.00 26.31 -11.80
CA ALA A 444 -5.27 27.37 -10.84
C ALA A 444 -4.68 27.04 -9.46
N TRP A 445 -4.92 25.82 -8.97
CA TRP A 445 -4.40 25.34 -7.69
C TRP A 445 -4.35 23.81 -7.62
N ALA A 446 -3.59 23.31 -6.64
CA ALA A 446 -3.61 21.92 -6.19
C ALA A 446 -3.89 21.88 -4.67
N ARG A 447 -4.84 21.07 -4.20
CA ARG A 447 -5.21 20.96 -2.78
C ARG A 447 -5.51 19.52 -2.38
N LEU A 448 -5.22 19.18 -1.13
CA LEU A 448 -5.64 17.91 -0.54
C LEU A 448 -7.17 17.85 -0.42
N ARG A 449 -7.80 16.75 -0.85
CA ARG A 449 -9.25 16.52 -0.68
C ARG A 449 -9.57 15.89 0.67
N ASN A 450 -8.73 14.95 1.09
CA ASN A 450 -8.80 14.26 2.36
C ASN A 450 -7.48 14.46 3.13
N PRO A 451 -7.52 14.40 4.47
CA PRO A 451 -6.28 14.38 5.25
C PRO A 451 -5.43 13.16 4.85
N PRO A 452 -4.10 13.28 4.79
CA PRO A 452 -3.26 12.14 4.47
C PRO A 452 -3.37 11.04 5.52
N SER A 453 -3.37 9.80 5.07
CA SER A 453 -3.42 8.63 5.94
C SER A 453 -2.21 8.61 6.89
N PRO A 454 -2.33 7.98 8.07
CA PRO A 454 -1.19 7.80 8.95
C PRO A 454 -0.09 6.96 8.27
N GLN A 455 1.17 7.25 8.60
CA GLN A 455 2.27 6.38 8.20
C GLN A 455 2.30 5.16 9.13
N SER A 456 2.48 3.95 8.59
CA SER A 456 2.67 2.78 9.45
C SER A 456 4.09 2.75 10.01
N LEU A 457 4.23 2.14 11.20
CA LEU A 457 5.52 1.73 11.72
C LEU A 457 5.76 0.26 11.31
N PRO A 458 6.93 -0.08 10.77
CA PRO A 458 7.25 -1.48 10.52
C PRO A 458 7.37 -2.21 11.86
N ARG A 459 6.88 -3.45 11.91
CA ARG A 459 7.02 -4.32 13.08
C ARG A 459 8.32 -5.08 12.91
N LEU A 460 9.28 -4.83 13.80
CA LEU A 460 10.65 -5.37 13.74
C LEU A 460 10.90 -6.35 14.91
N ASP A 461 9.87 -7.08 15.33
CA ASP A 461 9.89 -7.93 16.52
C ASP A 461 9.45 -9.37 16.19
N GLY A 462 9.13 -10.16 17.22
CA GLY A 462 8.75 -11.57 17.07
C GLY A 462 7.56 -11.83 16.13
N GLU A 463 6.70 -10.84 15.87
CA GLU A 463 5.60 -10.96 14.90
C GLU A 463 6.10 -11.09 13.46
N SER A 464 7.27 -10.53 13.13
CA SER A 464 7.91 -10.71 11.82
C SER A 464 8.12 -12.18 11.52
N ARG A 465 8.55 -12.99 12.50
CA ARG A 465 8.77 -14.44 12.33
C ARG A 465 7.49 -15.16 11.92
N TRP A 466 6.35 -14.82 12.53
CA TRP A 466 5.06 -15.39 12.14
C TRP A 466 4.65 -14.97 10.73
N ARG A 467 4.85 -13.70 10.37
CA ARG A 467 4.61 -13.24 9.00
C ARG A 467 5.47 -13.96 7.98
N LEU A 468 6.75 -14.24 8.29
CA LEU A 468 7.62 -15.05 7.43
C LEU A 468 7.01 -16.43 7.19
N VAL A 469 6.65 -17.11 8.28
CA VAL A 469 6.09 -18.45 8.25
C VAL A 469 4.80 -18.45 7.46
N SER A 470 3.88 -17.53 7.73
CA SER A 470 2.62 -17.45 7.00
C SER A 470 2.85 -17.14 5.51
N GLN A 471 3.72 -16.20 5.16
CA GLN A 471 4.05 -15.90 3.75
C GLN A 471 4.63 -17.12 3.02
N LEU A 472 5.56 -17.85 3.64
CA LEU A 472 6.13 -19.06 3.05
C LEU A 472 5.10 -20.19 2.95
N THR A 473 4.25 -20.38 3.97
CA THR A 473 3.25 -21.45 4.02
C THR A 473 2.12 -21.19 3.02
N LEU A 474 1.65 -19.95 2.92
CA LEU A 474 0.55 -19.55 2.03
C LEU A 474 0.94 -19.63 0.54
N ASN A 475 2.23 -19.55 0.21
CA ASN A 475 2.71 -19.83 -1.15
C ASN A 475 2.55 -21.31 -1.56
N HIS A 476 2.29 -22.22 -0.61
CA HIS A 476 2.09 -23.64 -0.85
C HIS A 476 0.65 -24.12 -0.66
N LEU A 477 -0.24 -23.28 -0.11
CA LEU A 477 -1.65 -23.59 0.08
C LEU A 477 -2.47 -23.15 -1.14
N SER A 478 -3.48 -23.94 -1.50
CA SER A 478 -4.45 -23.50 -2.49
C SER A 478 -5.37 -22.45 -1.87
N LEU A 479 -5.34 -21.24 -2.43
CA LEU A 479 -6.14 -20.10 -1.95
C LEU A 479 -7.62 -20.19 -2.36
N VAL A 480 -7.98 -21.15 -3.22
CA VAL A 480 -9.33 -21.24 -3.82
C VAL A 480 -9.92 -22.65 -3.77
N GLU A 481 -9.12 -23.71 -3.65
CA GLU A 481 -9.62 -25.10 -3.62
C GLU A 481 -9.27 -25.77 -2.27
N GLY A 482 -10.20 -26.54 -1.71
CA GLY A 482 -9.97 -27.38 -0.53
C GLY A 482 -10.61 -26.84 0.76
N PRO A 483 -10.64 -27.67 1.83
CA PRO A 483 -11.38 -27.36 3.05
C PRO A 483 -10.82 -26.17 3.84
N GLN A 484 -9.54 -25.84 3.64
CA GLN A 484 -8.85 -24.73 4.31
C GLN A 484 -8.73 -23.47 3.44
N ALA A 485 -9.30 -23.44 2.23
CA ALA A 485 -9.10 -22.34 1.29
C ALA A 485 -9.64 -21.00 1.82
N LEU A 486 -10.79 -21.02 2.50
CA LEU A 486 -11.37 -19.82 3.11
C LEU A 486 -10.49 -19.27 4.23
N ASP A 487 -9.99 -20.15 5.10
CA ASP A 487 -9.11 -19.74 6.21
C ASP A 487 -7.77 -19.23 5.69
N ALA A 488 -7.19 -19.89 4.69
CA ALA A 488 -5.97 -19.44 4.02
C ALA A 488 -6.17 -18.07 3.33
N LEU A 489 -7.33 -17.83 2.69
CA LEU A 489 -7.67 -16.54 2.12
C LEU A 489 -7.80 -15.46 3.20
N ARG A 490 -8.43 -15.75 4.33
CA ARG A 490 -8.54 -14.79 5.43
C ARG A 490 -7.16 -14.48 6.03
N GLU A 491 -6.32 -15.49 6.22
CA GLU A 491 -4.96 -15.33 6.74
C GLU A 491 -4.11 -14.48 5.79
N ILE A 492 -4.13 -14.75 4.48
CA ILE A 492 -3.38 -13.92 3.52
C ILE A 492 -3.88 -12.47 3.52
N LEU A 493 -5.18 -12.22 3.61
CA LEU A 493 -5.70 -10.86 3.69
C LEU A 493 -5.27 -10.16 4.98
N GLN A 494 -5.30 -10.87 6.11
CA GLN A 494 -4.87 -10.36 7.40
C GLN A 494 -3.39 -9.94 7.41
N LEU A 495 -2.52 -10.71 6.74
CA LEU A 495 -1.10 -10.36 6.58
C LEU A 495 -0.86 -9.06 5.80
N HIS A 496 -1.80 -8.66 4.94
CA HIS A 496 -1.72 -7.44 4.14
C HIS A 496 -2.42 -6.25 4.82
N ASN A 497 -3.11 -6.45 5.95
CA ASN A 497 -3.58 -5.38 6.82
C ASN A 497 -2.43 -4.79 7.66
N LEU A 498 -1.43 -4.24 6.98
CA LEU A 498 -0.16 -3.77 7.55
C LEU A 498 -0.31 -2.58 8.52
N ARG A 499 -1.45 -1.87 8.47
CA ARG A 499 -1.80 -0.77 9.38
C ARG A 499 -2.69 -1.19 10.56
N ASP A 500 -3.09 -2.46 10.62
CA ASP A 500 -3.92 -3.00 11.68
C ASP A 500 -5.30 -2.30 11.77
N GLU A 501 -5.88 -1.96 10.61
CA GLU A 501 -7.11 -1.17 10.52
C GLU A 501 -8.33 -2.00 10.91
N ALA A 502 -9.19 -1.48 11.80
CA ALA A 502 -10.40 -2.19 12.25
C ALA A 502 -11.45 -2.38 11.14
N SER A 503 -11.47 -1.50 10.14
CA SER A 503 -12.33 -1.67 8.95
C SER A 503 -11.89 -2.86 8.11
N ALA A 504 -10.59 -3.05 7.92
CA ALA A 504 -10.03 -4.17 7.18
C ALA A 504 -10.35 -5.51 7.86
N HIS A 505 -10.15 -5.62 9.18
CA HIS A 505 -10.53 -6.82 9.95
C HIS A 505 -11.99 -7.20 9.74
N ARG A 506 -12.90 -6.22 9.85
CA ARG A 506 -14.34 -6.45 9.63
C ARG A 506 -14.62 -6.98 8.22
N GLN A 507 -14.03 -6.39 7.19
CA GLN A 507 -14.22 -6.87 5.81
C GLN A 507 -13.69 -8.30 5.62
N ILE A 508 -12.56 -8.64 6.24
CA ILE A 508 -11.97 -9.99 6.18
C ILE A 508 -12.88 -11.01 6.88
N GLU A 509 -13.40 -10.69 8.07
CA GLU A 509 -14.39 -11.52 8.76
C GLU A 509 -15.68 -11.69 7.94
N GLY A 510 -16.06 -10.65 7.19
CA GLY A 510 -17.21 -10.64 6.29
C GLY A 510 -17.12 -11.57 5.08
N VAL A 511 -15.95 -12.17 4.80
CA VAL A 511 -15.82 -13.23 3.78
C VAL A 511 -16.43 -14.51 4.33
N SER A 512 -17.72 -14.75 4.07
CA SER A 512 -18.49 -15.83 4.70
C SER A 512 -18.36 -17.18 3.99
N GLY A 513 -17.99 -17.19 2.71
CA GLY A 513 -17.85 -18.40 1.94
C GLY A 513 -17.00 -18.24 0.68
N LEU A 514 -16.36 -19.34 0.28
CA LEU A 514 -15.55 -19.43 -0.92
C LEU A 514 -15.86 -20.75 -1.62
N GLY A 515 -16.32 -20.66 -2.86
CA GLY A 515 -16.52 -21.80 -3.75
C GLY A 515 -15.58 -21.71 -4.95
N CYS A 516 -15.18 -22.86 -5.49
CA CYS A 516 -14.36 -22.91 -6.70
C CYS A 516 -14.84 -24.03 -7.60
N ASP A 517 -15.26 -23.65 -8.81
CA ASP A 517 -15.72 -24.57 -9.84
C ASP A 517 -14.78 -24.53 -11.04
N ARG A 518 -14.52 -25.71 -11.64
CA ARG A 518 -13.74 -25.80 -12.87
C ARG A 518 -14.64 -25.50 -14.06
N VAL A 519 -14.25 -24.51 -14.86
CA VAL A 519 -15.05 -24.02 -15.98
C VAL A 519 -14.24 -23.98 -17.26
N ILE A 520 -14.92 -24.12 -18.40
CA ILE A 520 -14.33 -23.87 -19.72
C ILE A 520 -15.07 -22.65 -20.28
N ALA A 521 -14.31 -21.62 -20.65
CA ALA A 521 -14.89 -20.44 -21.27
C ALA A 521 -14.03 -19.94 -22.43
N HIS A 522 -14.68 -19.21 -23.32
CA HIS A 522 -14.02 -18.48 -24.38
C HIS A 522 -13.36 -17.22 -23.81
N VAL A 523 -12.07 -17.05 -24.02
CA VAL A 523 -11.27 -15.89 -23.59
C VAL A 523 -10.66 -15.23 -24.82
N GLY A 524 -10.94 -13.94 -25.01
CA GLY A 524 -10.52 -13.15 -26.17
C GLY A 524 -11.62 -12.91 -27.20
N GLU A 525 -11.31 -12.15 -28.25
CA GLU A 525 -12.26 -11.71 -29.29
C GLU A 525 -12.33 -12.66 -30.51
N ASP A 526 -11.34 -13.56 -30.66
CA ASP A 526 -11.26 -14.50 -31.78
C ASP A 526 -12.33 -15.60 -31.66
N ALA A 527 -13.41 -15.59 -32.45
CA ALA A 527 -14.51 -16.56 -32.29
C ALA A 527 -14.16 -18.08 -32.44
N TRP A 528 -12.95 -18.42 -32.89
CA TRP A 528 -12.52 -19.76 -33.33
C TRP A 528 -11.38 -20.30 -32.44
N ARG A 529 -10.72 -19.41 -31.69
CA ARG A 529 -9.56 -19.66 -30.81
C ARG A 529 -9.81 -18.93 -29.50
N GLY A 530 -9.71 -19.59 -28.35
CA GLY A 530 -9.92 -18.90 -27.08
C GLY A 530 -10.58 -19.72 -25.98
N TRP A 531 -11.06 -20.94 -26.28
CA TRP A 531 -11.54 -21.86 -25.26
C TRP A 531 -10.38 -22.30 -24.37
N ARG A 532 -10.44 -21.90 -23.10
CA ARG A 532 -9.42 -22.24 -22.09
C ARG A 532 -10.10 -22.87 -20.89
N ASN A 533 -9.35 -23.69 -20.17
CA ASN A 533 -9.76 -24.13 -18.83
C ASN A 533 -9.55 -22.97 -17.85
N GLY A 534 -10.44 -22.82 -16.91
CA GLY A 534 -10.36 -21.80 -15.88
C GLY A 534 -11.00 -22.24 -14.57
N LEU A 535 -10.86 -21.37 -13.59
CA LEU A 535 -11.49 -21.50 -12.29
C LEU A 535 -12.52 -20.39 -12.13
N GLU A 536 -13.75 -20.74 -11.77
CA GLU A 536 -14.75 -19.80 -11.29
C GLU A 536 -14.71 -19.79 -9.77
N VAL A 537 -14.26 -18.67 -9.20
CA VAL A 537 -14.21 -18.44 -7.77
C VAL A 537 -15.49 -17.71 -7.36
N ARG A 538 -16.34 -18.36 -6.59
CA ARG A 538 -17.58 -17.81 -6.04
C ARG A 538 -17.30 -17.25 -4.64
N LEU A 539 -17.33 -15.94 -4.51
CA LEU A 539 -17.07 -15.23 -3.28
C LEU A 539 -18.39 -14.84 -2.63
N GLN A 540 -18.65 -15.35 -1.43
CA GLN A 540 -19.79 -14.96 -0.61
C GLN A 540 -19.33 -13.94 0.44
N LEU A 541 -19.97 -12.78 0.43
CA LEU A 541 -19.71 -11.70 1.39
C LEU A 541 -20.98 -11.44 2.19
N ASP A 542 -20.85 -11.33 3.52
CA ASP A 542 -21.93 -10.89 4.39
C ASP A 542 -22.04 -9.34 4.35
N PRO A 543 -23.13 -8.77 3.82
CA PRO A 543 -23.29 -7.32 3.69
C PRO A 543 -23.17 -6.54 5.01
N GLN A 544 -23.41 -7.18 6.17
CA GLN A 544 -23.34 -6.51 7.48
C GLN A 544 -21.91 -6.06 7.83
N TYR A 545 -20.91 -6.73 7.26
CA TYR A 545 -19.49 -6.43 7.51
C TYR A 545 -18.93 -5.36 6.56
N PHE A 546 -19.71 -4.95 5.55
CA PHE A 546 -19.32 -3.97 4.53
C PHE A 546 -20.02 -2.61 4.72
N VAL A 547 -20.48 -2.27 5.93
CA VAL A 547 -21.06 -0.95 6.19
C VAL A 547 -20.01 0.15 6.00
N GLY A 548 -20.23 1.04 5.02
CA GLY A 548 -19.28 2.09 4.65
C GLY A 548 -18.11 1.61 3.77
N SER A 549 -18.22 0.42 3.16
CA SER A 549 -17.25 -0.13 2.22
C SER A 549 -17.99 -0.85 1.09
N SER A 550 -17.46 -0.82 -0.13
CA SER A 550 -18.12 -1.47 -1.27
C SER A 550 -17.75 -2.94 -1.35
N ALA A 551 -18.75 -3.82 -1.33
CA ALA A 551 -18.56 -5.24 -1.56
C ALA A 551 -18.12 -5.53 -3.01
N VAL A 552 -18.61 -4.72 -3.96
CA VAL A 552 -18.17 -4.79 -5.37
C VAL A 552 -16.69 -4.45 -5.46
N LEU A 553 -16.22 -3.35 -4.86
CA LEU A 553 -14.81 -2.99 -4.81
C LEU A 553 -13.95 -4.12 -4.22
N PHE A 554 -14.29 -4.59 -3.02
CA PHE A 554 -13.56 -5.68 -2.35
C PHE A 554 -13.47 -6.93 -3.24
N SER A 555 -14.59 -7.33 -3.85
CA SER A 555 -14.61 -8.47 -4.78
C SER A 555 -13.79 -8.22 -6.05
N GLY A 556 -13.70 -6.97 -6.52
CA GLY A 556 -12.86 -6.58 -7.66
C GLY A 556 -11.37 -6.65 -7.34
N VAL A 557 -10.97 -6.24 -6.13
CA VAL A 557 -9.59 -6.41 -5.63
C VAL A 557 -9.23 -7.89 -5.60
N LEU A 558 -10.11 -8.73 -5.04
CA LEU A 558 -9.89 -10.18 -5.01
C LEU A 558 -9.88 -10.80 -6.40
N ALA A 559 -10.76 -10.35 -7.30
CA ALA A 559 -10.78 -10.82 -8.68
C ALA A 559 -9.45 -10.55 -9.40
N GLN A 560 -8.90 -9.34 -9.22
CA GLN A 560 -7.61 -8.98 -9.78
C GLN A 560 -6.47 -9.74 -9.11
N PHE A 561 -6.53 -9.94 -7.79
CA PHE A 561 -5.57 -10.74 -7.05
C PHE A 561 -5.53 -12.20 -7.56
N PHE A 562 -6.68 -12.88 -7.63
CA PHE A 562 -6.74 -14.26 -8.14
C PHE A 562 -6.32 -14.37 -9.60
N SER A 563 -6.63 -13.36 -10.42
CA SER A 563 -6.18 -13.30 -11.80
C SER A 563 -4.66 -13.18 -11.91
N LEU A 564 -4.01 -12.41 -11.03
CA LEU A 564 -2.55 -12.28 -10.98
C LEU A 564 -1.88 -13.56 -10.46
N TYR A 565 -2.52 -14.30 -9.56
CA TYR A 565 -2.03 -15.59 -9.05
C TYR A 565 -2.30 -16.77 -10.00
N ALA A 566 -3.02 -16.56 -11.10
CA ALA A 566 -3.39 -17.62 -12.02
C ALA A 566 -2.16 -18.15 -12.79
N THR A 567 -2.02 -19.46 -12.88
CA THR A 567 -0.98 -20.09 -13.73
C THR A 567 -1.19 -19.76 -15.22
N ALA A 568 -0.11 -19.71 -16.01
CA ALA A 568 -0.09 -19.23 -17.40
C ALA A 568 -1.16 -19.78 -18.36
N ASN A 569 -1.74 -20.95 -18.07
CA ASN A 569 -2.71 -21.65 -18.91
C ASN A 569 -4.14 -21.68 -18.36
N ARG A 570 -4.43 -20.96 -17.28
CA ARG A 570 -5.76 -20.90 -16.68
C ARG A 570 -6.23 -19.46 -16.57
N PHE A 571 -7.48 -19.21 -16.92
CA PHE A 571 -8.13 -17.96 -16.53
C PHE A 571 -8.80 -18.13 -15.17
N VAL A 572 -8.94 -17.04 -14.44
CA VAL A 572 -9.78 -17.01 -13.22
C VAL A 572 -10.92 -16.03 -13.46
N ARG A 573 -12.14 -16.48 -13.18
CA ARG A 573 -13.35 -15.67 -13.13
C ARG A 573 -13.77 -15.58 -11.68
N THR A 574 -14.13 -14.38 -11.21
CA THR A 574 -14.60 -14.20 -9.84
C THR A 574 -16.04 -13.73 -9.86
N VAL A 575 -16.91 -14.40 -9.11
CA VAL A 575 -18.34 -14.09 -9.01
C VAL A 575 -18.63 -13.65 -7.59
N LEU A 576 -19.08 -12.42 -7.43
CA LEU A 576 -19.63 -11.93 -6.17
C LEU A 576 -21.06 -12.45 -6.01
N VAL A 577 -21.28 -13.21 -4.96
CA VAL A 577 -22.59 -13.75 -4.57
C VAL A 577 -23.02 -13.12 -3.25
N GLN A 578 -24.24 -12.58 -3.22
CA GLN A 578 -24.87 -12.08 -1.99
C GLN A 578 -26.26 -12.70 -1.86
N SER A 579 -26.55 -13.29 -0.70
CA SER A 579 -27.83 -13.97 -0.43
C SER A 579 -28.26 -14.92 -1.56
N ASP A 580 -27.31 -15.76 -2.00
CA ASP A 580 -27.46 -16.74 -3.10
C ASP A 580 -27.80 -16.15 -4.48
N LYS A 581 -27.60 -14.85 -4.69
CA LYS A 581 -27.75 -14.19 -5.99
C LYS A 581 -26.42 -13.66 -6.49
N GLU A 582 -26.15 -13.87 -7.77
CA GLU A 582 -25.02 -13.26 -8.44
C GLU A 582 -25.24 -11.74 -8.54
N VAL A 583 -24.28 -10.98 -8.03
CA VAL A 583 -24.29 -9.51 -8.05
C VAL A 583 -23.39 -8.99 -9.15
N LYS A 584 -22.17 -9.52 -9.24
CA LYS A 584 -21.18 -9.12 -10.25
C LYS A 584 -20.28 -10.28 -10.62
N THR A 585 -20.03 -10.42 -11.91
CA THR A 585 -19.06 -11.36 -12.45
C THR A 585 -17.89 -10.60 -13.05
N TRP A 586 -16.71 -10.80 -12.49
CA TRP A 586 -15.44 -10.26 -12.97
C TRP A 586 -14.86 -11.21 -14.01
N GLN A 587 -14.86 -10.77 -15.27
CA GLN A 587 -14.28 -11.51 -16.37
C GLN A 587 -12.75 -11.38 -16.35
N PRO A 588 -12.02 -12.42 -16.80
CA PRO A 588 -10.58 -12.35 -16.93
C PRO A 588 -10.19 -11.25 -17.92
N GLN A 589 -9.29 -10.35 -17.53
CA GLN A 589 -8.68 -9.41 -18.47
C GLN A 589 -7.81 -10.21 -19.46
N ALA A 590 -8.17 -10.21 -20.74
CA ALA A 590 -7.35 -10.81 -21.79
C ALA A 590 -5.98 -10.11 -21.83
N GLY A 591 -4.88 -10.87 -21.86
CA GLY A 591 -3.56 -10.32 -22.17
C GLY A 591 -2.64 -9.95 -21.00
N LYS A 592 -2.87 -10.42 -19.76
CA LYS A 592 -1.84 -10.40 -18.71
C LYS A 592 -1.31 -11.80 -18.35
N PRO A 593 -0.53 -12.47 -19.22
CA PRO A 593 0.45 -13.43 -18.73
C PRO A 593 1.65 -12.62 -18.24
N LEU A 594 1.80 -12.48 -16.92
CA LEU A 594 3.11 -12.19 -16.33
C LEU A 594 3.60 -13.50 -15.73
N VAL A 595 4.18 -14.35 -16.58
CA VAL A 595 5.25 -15.23 -16.14
C VAL A 595 6.50 -14.69 -16.81
N LEU A 596 7.36 -14.06 -16.01
CA LEU A 596 8.80 -14.17 -16.21
C LEU A 596 9.29 -15.21 -15.22
#